data_AF-A0A441V7N2-F1
#
_entry.id   AF-A0A441V7N2-F1
#
_cell.length_a   1.000
_cell.length_b   1.000
_cell.length_c   1.000
_cell.angle_alpha   90.00
_cell.angle_beta   90.00
_cell.angle_gamma   90.00
#
_symmetry.space_group_name_H-M   'P 1'
#
loop_
_entity.id
_entity.type
_entity.pdbx_description
1 polymer ?
#
loop_
_entity_poly.entity_id
_entity_poly.type
_entity_poly.pdbx_seq_one_letter_code
_entity_poly.pdbx_strand_id
1 'polypeptide(L)'
;MSGSKLGAVVPSFCSFLVFEPSQTELVMSLCRGTGWNVRFIPDPSKRYKFHKSGHSEVAQPRALADFGSLGEGETHGQLLVVEAERTEANNIIQLIRAANVVVEGFPDQKYGNPSGFGIPDDASEQSSIFKDIFQTNGFFELFSFKMERPVAVAMAVNAWSDRRIVYAIHKLSKSYETEAITPWSAHPRYGQIFEKHSGEFSDHVRSSIAINLAFSAIEEMNLQVNSSREKPRWLDDKYTWNPIVLKDIKSRLEKVGINPERTVDWVVRGDETELTIQPARDRFSDYGDGQKVRDIEFPLPDAIHACSYLRNFMTAHAFGKETQRLGPYEVYNVQQVARFLILSICGLFNVWTRNLSEQMALQLRRDEC
;
A
#
# COMPACT_ATOMS: atom_id res chain seq x y z
N MET A 1 -54.86 0.20 10.70
CA MET A 1 -53.59 0.89 10.98
C MET A 1 -52.46 -0.03 10.57
N SER A 2 -52.10 -0.02 9.29
CA SER A 2 -50.92 -0.73 8.78
C SER A 2 -49.73 0.21 8.95
N GLY A 3 -48.90 -0.06 9.96
CA GLY A 3 -47.63 0.63 10.12
C GLY A 3 -46.71 0.27 8.95
N SER A 4 -46.55 1.21 8.01
CA SER A 4 -45.46 1.20 7.05
C SER A 4 -44.15 1.18 7.83
N LYS A 5 -43.37 0.10 7.72
CA LYS A 5 -41.95 0.12 8.06
C LYS A 5 -41.31 1.18 7.17
N LEU A 6 -41.07 2.38 7.70
CA LEU A 6 -40.12 3.31 7.10
C LEU A 6 -38.81 2.52 6.96
N GLY A 7 -38.34 2.36 5.72
CA GLY A 7 -37.02 1.79 5.47
C GLY A 7 -36.01 2.60 6.25
N ALA A 8 -35.21 1.95 7.11
CA ALA A 8 -34.16 2.63 7.82
C ALA A 8 -33.22 3.27 6.80
N VAL A 9 -33.04 4.59 6.89
CA VAL A 9 -32.08 5.31 6.07
C VAL A 9 -30.69 4.81 6.47
N VAL A 10 -29.97 4.21 5.52
CA VAL A 10 -28.60 3.76 5.75
C VAL A 10 -27.71 5.00 5.88
N PRO A 11 -26.91 5.14 6.94
CA PRO A 11 -26.09 6.32 7.14
C PRO A 11 -25.02 6.47 6.05
N SER A 12 -24.73 7.72 5.68
CA SER A 12 -23.72 8.08 4.67
C SER A 12 -22.47 8.67 5.32
N PHE A 13 -21.30 8.15 4.96
CA PHE A 13 -20.00 8.65 5.43
C PHE A 13 -19.15 9.15 4.27
N CYS A 14 -18.82 10.42 4.29
CA CYS A 14 -17.90 11.05 3.36
C CYS A 14 -16.46 10.69 3.70
N SER A 15 -15.68 10.30 2.70
CA SER A 15 -14.23 10.17 2.85
C SER A 15 -13.52 11.49 2.52
N PHE A 16 -12.25 11.60 2.88
CA PHE A 16 -11.35 12.65 2.38
C PHE A 16 -10.57 12.19 1.14
N LEU A 17 -11.11 11.20 0.42
CA LEU A 17 -10.50 10.62 -0.77
C LEU A 17 -11.10 11.27 -2.01
N VAL A 18 -10.33 12.18 -2.62
CA VAL A 18 -10.68 12.84 -3.88
C VAL A 18 -10.33 11.94 -5.06
N PHE A 19 -11.26 11.84 -6.00
CA PHE A 19 -11.11 11.15 -7.27
C PHE A 19 -11.29 12.12 -8.43
N GLU A 20 -10.63 11.85 -9.54
CA GLU A 20 -10.92 12.53 -10.79
C GLU A 20 -12.32 12.11 -11.28
N PRO A 21 -13.17 13.02 -11.79
CA PRO A 21 -14.52 12.67 -12.23
C PRO A 21 -14.58 11.50 -13.23
N SER A 22 -13.60 11.38 -14.12
CA SER A 22 -13.49 10.30 -15.11
C SER A 22 -13.29 8.91 -14.50
N GLN A 23 -12.85 8.83 -13.25
CA GLN A 23 -12.57 7.58 -12.54
C GLN A 23 -13.79 7.04 -11.76
N THR A 24 -14.84 7.85 -11.57
CA THR A 24 -15.95 7.53 -10.66
C THR A 24 -16.72 6.27 -11.05
N GLU A 25 -17.02 6.08 -12.34
CA GLU A 25 -17.75 4.89 -12.81
C GLU A 25 -16.93 3.60 -12.60
N LEU A 26 -15.62 3.65 -12.89
CA LEU A 26 -14.72 2.53 -12.61
C LEU A 26 -14.74 2.16 -11.13
N VAL A 27 -14.62 3.14 -10.26
CA VAL A 27 -14.60 2.91 -8.80
C VAL A 27 -15.94 2.37 -8.31
N MET A 28 -17.06 2.91 -8.76
CA MET A 28 -18.38 2.38 -8.41
C MET A 28 -18.55 0.94 -8.88
N SER A 29 -18.13 0.62 -10.11
CA SER A 29 -18.19 -0.74 -10.65
C SER A 29 -17.38 -1.74 -9.81
N LEU A 30 -16.14 -1.38 -9.43
CA LEU A 30 -15.29 -2.18 -8.54
C LEU A 30 -15.97 -2.43 -7.19
N CYS A 31 -16.49 -1.37 -6.55
CA CYS A 31 -17.15 -1.46 -5.24
C CYS A 31 -18.42 -2.33 -5.28
N ARG A 32 -19.23 -2.20 -6.33
CA ARG A 32 -20.45 -3.04 -6.51
C ARG A 32 -20.10 -4.53 -6.55
N GLY A 33 -18.96 -4.91 -7.14
CA GLY A 33 -18.50 -6.30 -7.23
C GLY A 33 -18.31 -7.00 -5.88
N THR A 34 -18.06 -6.25 -4.79
CA THR A 34 -17.95 -6.77 -3.42
C THR A 34 -19.15 -6.40 -2.52
N GLY A 35 -20.21 -5.82 -3.10
CA GLY A 35 -21.39 -5.38 -2.37
C GLY A 35 -21.23 -4.08 -1.58
N TRP A 36 -20.16 -3.32 -1.79
CA TRP A 36 -20.03 -2.00 -1.17
C TRP A 36 -20.95 -1.00 -1.85
N ASN A 37 -21.85 -0.38 -1.07
CA ASN A 37 -22.70 0.68 -1.56
C ASN A 37 -21.96 2.02 -1.45
N VAL A 38 -21.59 2.59 -2.60
CA VAL A 38 -20.84 3.83 -2.68
C VAL A 38 -21.43 4.75 -3.73
N ARG A 39 -21.26 6.05 -3.51
CA ARG A 39 -21.58 7.10 -4.47
C ARG A 39 -20.56 8.21 -4.42
N PHE A 40 -20.66 9.14 -5.36
CA PHE A 40 -19.78 10.30 -5.43
C PHE A 40 -20.54 11.61 -5.24
N ILE A 41 -19.91 12.57 -4.59
CA ILE A 41 -20.37 13.96 -4.50
C ILE A 41 -19.26 14.90 -4.97
N PRO A 42 -19.59 16.10 -5.47
CA PRO A 42 -18.59 17.11 -5.77
C PRO A 42 -17.72 17.42 -4.55
N ASP A 43 -16.41 17.53 -4.74
CA ASP A 43 -15.46 17.87 -3.69
C ASP A 43 -15.72 19.29 -3.14
N PRO A 44 -16.29 19.42 -1.92
CA PRO A 44 -16.59 20.71 -1.30
C PRO A 44 -15.35 21.50 -0.92
N SER A 45 -14.19 20.85 -0.76
CA SER A 45 -12.94 21.54 -0.47
C SER A 45 -12.48 22.36 -1.67
N LYS A 46 -12.83 21.94 -2.90
CA LYS A 46 -12.33 22.50 -4.15
C LYS A 46 -10.80 22.50 -4.26
N ARG A 47 -10.12 21.67 -3.45
CA ARG A 47 -8.65 21.62 -3.37
C ARG A 47 -8.03 21.19 -4.69
N TYR A 48 -8.66 20.23 -5.38
CA TYR A 48 -8.16 19.70 -6.64
C TYR A 48 -9.03 20.11 -7.81
N LYS A 49 -8.38 20.53 -8.90
CA LYS A 49 -9.00 20.77 -10.20
C LYS A 49 -8.35 19.86 -11.24
N PHE A 50 -9.16 19.32 -12.13
CA PHE A 50 -8.76 18.36 -13.16
C PHE A 50 -9.03 18.95 -14.55
N HIS A 51 -8.11 18.73 -15.47
CA HIS A 51 -8.18 19.14 -16.87
C HIS A 51 -7.45 18.11 -17.75
N LYS A 52 -7.58 18.24 -19.07
CA LYS A 52 -7.03 17.23 -20.03
C LYS A 52 -5.53 16.92 -19.88
N SER A 53 -4.75 17.90 -19.43
CA SER A 53 -3.29 17.77 -19.27
C SER A 53 -2.83 17.38 -17.86
N GLY A 54 -3.75 17.16 -16.90
CA GLY A 54 -3.40 16.76 -15.54
C GLY A 54 -4.32 17.35 -14.47
N HIS A 55 -3.73 17.70 -13.34
CA HIS A 55 -4.45 18.29 -12.22
C HIS A 55 -3.65 19.44 -11.60
N SER A 56 -4.36 20.31 -10.89
CA SER A 56 -3.78 21.35 -10.06
C SER A 56 -4.30 21.22 -8.63
N GLU A 57 -3.48 21.63 -7.67
CA GLU A 57 -3.80 21.59 -6.26
C GLU A 57 -3.69 22.99 -5.67
N VAL A 58 -4.72 23.40 -4.92
CA VAL A 58 -4.66 24.57 -4.06
C VAL A 58 -4.14 24.14 -2.70
N ALA A 59 -2.94 24.57 -2.30
CA ALA A 59 -2.32 24.10 -1.06
C ALA A 59 -2.96 24.66 0.22
N GLN A 60 -3.64 25.81 0.15
CA GLN A 60 -4.20 26.49 1.33
C GLN A 60 -5.60 27.05 1.04
N PRO A 61 -6.55 26.97 1.98
CA PRO A 61 -7.93 27.41 1.76
C PRO A 61 -8.04 28.90 1.39
N ARG A 62 -7.20 29.77 1.96
CA ARG A 62 -7.19 31.20 1.64
C ARG A 62 -6.94 31.50 0.16
N ALA A 63 -6.26 30.60 -0.55
CA ALA A 63 -5.96 30.73 -1.97
C ALA A 63 -7.14 30.31 -2.86
N LEU A 64 -8.24 29.78 -2.29
CA LEU A 64 -9.45 29.44 -3.04
C LEU A 64 -10.14 30.66 -3.66
N ALA A 65 -10.00 31.85 -3.05
CA ALA A 65 -10.55 33.08 -3.62
C ALA A 65 -9.92 33.40 -4.99
N ASP A 66 -8.63 33.12 -5.14
CA ASP A 66 -7.85 33.43 -6.33
C ASP A 66 -7.83 32.27 -7.34
N PHE A 67 -7.77 31.02 -6.85
CA PHE A 67 -7.52 29.83 -7.68
C PHE A 67 -8.61 28.76 -7.62
N GLY A 68 -9.61 28.92 -6.75
CA GLY A 68 -10.67 27.93 -6.53
C GLY A 68 -11.77 27.93 -7.60
N SER A 69 -11.81 28.94 -8.47
CA SER A 69 -12.74 28.99 -9.60
C SER A 69 -12.26 28.09 -10.74
N LEU A 70 -13.20 27.49 -11.47
CA LEU A 70 -12.94 26.65 -12.64
C LEU A 70 -12.71 27.51 -13.89
N GLY A 71 -11.65 27.23 -14.61
CA GLY A 71 -11.46 27.68 -15.99
C GLY A 71 -12.22 26.83 -17.01
N GLU A 72 -12.11 27.19 -18.29
CA GLU A 72 -12.72 26.43 -19.38
C GLU A 72 -12.17 25.00 -19.45
N GLY A 73 -13.06 24.02 -19.39
CA GLY A 73 -12.70 22.59 -19.43
C GLY A 73 -12.08 22.04 -18.13
N GLU A 74 -12.06 22.82 -17.05
CA GLU A 74 -11.68 22.34 -15.72
C GLU A 74 -12.88 21.75 -14.97
N THR A 75 -12.63 20.77 -14.10
CA THR A 75 -13.63 20.20 -13.19
C THR A 75 -13.06 20.06 -11.79
N HIS A 76 -13.90 20.17 -10.77
CA HIS A 76 -13.50 19.79 -9.41
C HIS A 76 -13.50 18.28 -9.22
N GLY A 77 -12.73 17.81 -8.25
CA GLY A 77 -12.73 16.42 -7.83
C GLY A 77 -14.08 15.93 -7.30
N GLN A 78 -14.15 14.62 -7.09
CA GLN A 78 -15.30 13.93 -6.52
C GLN A 78 -14.88 13.20 -5.25
N LEU A 79 -15.69 13.25 -4.19
CA LEU A 79 -15.47 12.50 -2.96
C LEU A 79 -16.26 11.21 -2.95
N LEU A 80 -15.58 10.14 -2.54
CA LEU A 80 -16.22 8.88 -2.25
C LEU A 80 -17.06 9.00 -0.97
N VAL A 81 -18.34 8.66 -1.09
CA VAL A 81 -19.28 8.48 0.02
C VAL A 81 -19.61 6.99 0.13
N VAL A 82 -19.50 6.46 1.35
CA VAL A 82 -19.81 5.06 1.67
C VAL A 82 -21.11 5.01 2.46
N GLU A 83 -22.06 4.20 1.99
CA GLU A 83 -23.36 3.99 2.62
C GLU A 83 -23.35 2.67 3.38
N ALA A 84 -22.96 2.73 4.65
CA ALA A 84 -22.82 1.58 5.52
C ALA A 84 -22.83 2.03 6.99
N GLU A 85 -22.94 1.09 7.92
CA GLU A 85 -22.73 1.37 9.34
C GLU A 85 -21.34 1.96 9.59
N ARG A 86 -21.23 2.85 10.60
CA ARG A 86 -20.03 3.67 10.85
C ARG A 86 -18.73 2.87 10.84
N THR A 87 -18.72 1.72 11.51
CA THR A 87 -17.52 0.87 11.62
C THR A 87 -17.12 0.29 10.27
N GLU A 88 -18.08 -0.18 9.48
CA GLU A 88 -17.83 -0.73 8.15
C GLU A 88 -17.36 0.36 7.19
N ALA A 89 -18.02 1.52 7.16
CA ALA A 89 -17.60 2.65 6.35
C ALA A 89 -16.16 3.09 6.68
N ASN A 90 -15.82 3.14 7.97
CA ASN A 90 -14.45 3.45 8.39
C ASN A 90 -13.44 2.38 7.97
N ASN A 91 -13.78 1.09 8.10
CA ASN A 91 -12.92 0.01 7.65
C ASN A 91 -12.66 0.07 6.15
N ILE A 92 -13.69 0.35 5.34
CA ILE A 92 -13.55 0.53 3.88
C ILE A 92 -12.62 1.70 3.57
N ILE A 93 -12.86 2.87 4.15
CA ILE A 93 -12.06 4.08 3.90
C ILE A 93 -10.60 3.87 4.33
N GLN A 94 -10.38 3.27 5.50
CA GLN A 94 -9.03 3.01 6.01
C GLN A 94 -8.30 1.93 5.20
N LEU A 95 -9.01 0.90 4.71
CA LEU A 95 -8.42 -0.12 3.86
C LEU A 95 -7.99 0.46 2.52
N ILE A 96 -8.81 1.32 1.89
CA ILE A 96 -8.42 2.01 0.64
C ILE A 96 -7.18 2.87 0.87
N ARG A 97 -7.09 3.59 1.99
CA ARG A 97 -5.91 4.39 2.35
C ARG A 97 -4.66 3.54 2.53
N ALA A 98 -4.76 2.45 3.27
CA ALA A 98 -3.65 1.54 3.49
C ALA A 98 -3.21 0.89 2.16
N ALA A 99 -4.17 0.50 1.32
CA ALA A 99 -3.90 -0.01 -0.02
C ALA A 99 -3.19 1.04 -0.90
N ASN A 100 -3.56 2.32 -0.82
CA ASN A 100 -2.86 3.40 -1.53
C ASN A 100 -1.37 3.46 -1.17
N VAL A 101 -1.03 3.38 0.12
CA VAL A 101 0.38 3.37 0.57
C VAL A 101 1.11 2.15 0.03
N VAL A 102 0.47 0.97 0.04
CA VAL A 102 1.08 -0.25 -0.51
C VAL A 102 1.24 -0.16 -2.03
N VAL A 103 0.27 0.38 -2.76
CA VAL A 103 0.34 0.55 -4.23
C VAL A 103 1.47 1.52 -4.59
N GLU A 104 1.63 2.63 -3.88
CA GLU A 104 2.69 3.60 -4.14
C GLU A 104 4.07 3.11 -3.67
N GLY A 105 4.12 2.24 -2.66
CA GLY A 105 5.35 1.76 -2.06
C GLY A 105 6.10 2.84 -1.26
N PHE A 106 5.39 3.89 -0.83
CA PHE A 106 5.93 4.98 -0.03
C PHE A 106 4.77 5.72 0.67
N PRO A 107 4.92 6.17 1.93
CA PRO A 107 3.88 6.96 2.57
C PRO A 107 3.89 8.40 2.03
N ASP A 108 2.77 8.85 1.47
CA ASP A 108 2.59 10.28 1.14
C ASP A 108 1.75 11.03 2.20
N GLN A 109 1.44 10.38 3.31
CA GLN A 109 0.57 10.95 4.32
C GLN A 109 1.35 11.89 5.25
N LYS A 110 1.32 13.19 4.95
CA LYS A 110 1.65 14.25 5.93
C LYS A 110 0.66 14.31 7.09
N TYR A 111 -0.55 13.81 6.89
CA TYR A 111 -1.67 13.91 7.81
C TYR A 111 -2.28 12.52 7.95
N GLY A 112 -2.58 12.09 9.19
CA GLY A 112 -2.84 10.69 9.57
C GLY A 112 -4.00 9.97 8.88
N ASN A 113 -4.61 8.98 9.54
CA ASN A 113 -5.69 8.18 8.95
C ASN A 113 -7.08 8.69 9.38
N PRO A 114 -7.67 9.69 8.69
CA PRO A 114 -8.98 10.19 9.06
C PRO A 114 -10.06 9.15 8.75
N SER A 115 -10.94 8.95 9.73
CA SER A 115 -12.20 8.22 9.58
C SER A 115 -13.15 8.94 8.62
N GLY A 116 -14.18 8.23 8.17
CA GLY A 116 -15.28 8.82 7.42
C GLY A 116 -16.05 9.84 8.27
N PHE A 117 -16.43 10.95 7.63
CA PHE A 117 -17.24 12.00 8.22
C PHE A 117 -18.71 11.77 7.89
N GLY A 118 -19.58 11.66 8.91
CA GLY A 118 -21.02 11.47 8.68
C GLY A 118 -21.63 12.68 7.97
N ILE A 119 -22.39 12.47 6.91
CA ILE A 119 -23.10 13.55 6.19
C ILE A 119 -24.48 13.73 6.84
N PRO A 120 -24.84 14.93 7.33
CA PRO A 120 -26.19 15.20 7.80
C PRO A 120 -27.22 15.11 6.67
N ASP A 121 -28.44 14.70 7.00
CA ASP A 121 -29.55 14.65 6.04
C ASP A 121 -30.04 16.06 5.65
N ASP A 122 -29.81 17.06 6.50
CA ASP A 122 -30.20 18.45 6.25
C ASP A 122 -29.22 19.15 5.30
N ALA A 123 -29.74 19.64 4.17
CA ALA A 123 -28.95 20.28 3.13
C ALA A 123 -28.32 21.61 3.55
N SER A 124 -28.94 22.34 4.49
CA SER A 124 -28.40 23.60 5.01
C SER A 124 -27.23 23.34 5.96
N GLU A 125 -27.36 22.35 6.83
CA GLU A 125 -26.28 21.88 7.71
C GLU A 125 -25.11 21.35 6.89
N GLN A 126 -25.38 20.54 5.87
CA GLN A 126 -24.38 20.04 4.94
C GLN A 126 -23.62 21.19 4.24
N SER A 127 -24.35 22.19 3.73
CA SER A 127 -23.76 23.36 3.06
C SER A 127 -22.89 24.19 4.02
N SER A 128 -23.33 24.35 5.28
CA SER A 128 -22.58 25.01 6.34
C SER A 128 -21.27 24.29 6.64
N ILE A 129 -21.30 22.97 6.87
CA ILE A 129 -20.10 22.16 7.11
C ILE A 129 -19.10 22.28 5.95
N PHE A 130 -19.59 22.19 4.72
CA PHE A 130 -18.74 22.23 3.53
C PHE A 130 -18.01 23.56 3.38
N LYS A 131 -18.68 24.67 3.68
CA LYS A 131 -18.08 26.00 3.58
C LYS A 131 -17.24 26.34 4.81
N ASP A 132 -17.77 26.10 6.00
CA ASP A 132 -17.23 26.67 7.24
C ASP A 132 -16.27 25.71 7.97
N ILE A 133 -16.23 24.43 7.57
CA ILE A 133 -15.31 23.43 8.14
C ILE A 133 -14.32 22.94 7.09
N PHE A 134 -14.79 22.44 5.94
CA PHE A 134 -13.90 21.80 4.98
C PHE A 134 -12.96 22.74 4.23
N GLN A 135 -13.28 24.04 4.20
CA GLN A 135 -12.41 25.10 3.65
C GLN A 135 -11.65 25.84 4.77
N THR A 136 -11.38 25.17 5.89
CA THR A 136 -10.52 25.69 6.97
C THR A 136 -9.22 24.89 7.06
N ASN A 137 -8.17 25.53 7.60
CA ASN A 137 -6.88 24.87 7.83
C ASN A 137 -7.08 23.63 8.72
N GLY A 138 -6.30 22.58 8.48
CA GLY A 138 -6.48 21.27 9.14
C GLY A 138 -7.38 20.34 8.35
N PHE A 139 -8.67 20.66 8.18
CA PHE A 139 -9.59 19.80 7.40
C PHE A 139 -9.29 19.81 5.91
N PHE A 140 -9.00 20.98 5.36
CA PHE A 140 -8.63 21.15 3.96
C PHE A 140 -7.41 20.29 3.58
N GLU A 141 -6.49 20.11 4.53
CA GLU A 141 -5.25 19.35 4.36
C GLU A 141 -5.48 17.83 4.30
N LEU A 142 -6.62 17.33 4.81
CA LEU A 142 -6.98 15.90 4.80
C LEU A 142 -7.44 15.40 3.42
N PHE A 143 -7.95 16.29 2.58
CA PHE A 143 -8.38 15.98 1.22
C PHE A 143 -7.16 15.64 0.36
N SER A 144 -7.09 14.39 -0.10
CA SER A 144 -5.96 13.92 -0.89
C SER A 144 -6.46 13.43 -2.25
N PHE A 145 -5.70 13.65 -3.30
CA PHE A 145 -5.89 13.01 -4.60
C PHE A 145 -4.67 12.13 -4.91
N LYS A 146 -4.88 10.97 -5.52
CA LYS A 146 -3.83 10.07 -5.99
C LYS A 146 -4.23 9.45 -7.33
N MET A 147 -3.34 9.51 -8.31
CA MET A 147 -3.60 8.98 -9.64
C MET A 147 -3.93 7.48 -9.60
N GLU A 148 -3.22 6.70 -8.79
CA GLU A 148 -3.42 5.25 -8.66
C GLU A 148 -4.45 4.84 -7.60
N ARG A 149 -5.29 5.77 -7.14
CA ARG A 149 -6.35 5.44 -6.18
C ARG A 149 -7.34 4.39 -6.69
N PRO A 150 -7.73 4.34 -7.98
CA PRO A 150 -8.57 3.25 -8.47
C PRO A 150 -7.92 1.86 -8.29
N VAL A 151 -6.59 1.75 -8.42
CA VAL A 151 -5.86 0.50 -8.14
C VAL A 151 -5.92 0.15 -6.65
N ALA A 152 -5.80 1.15 -5.77
CA ALA A 152 -5.95 0.96 -4.33
C ALA A 152 -7.38 0.52 -3.94
N VAL A 153 -8.41 1.05 -4.60
CA VAL A 153 -9.80 0.57 -4.44
C VAL A 153 -9.92 -0.87 -4.89
N ALA A 154 -9.42 -1.22 -6.09
CA ALA A 154 -9.45 -2.60 -6.58
C ALA A 154 -8.74 -3.56 -5.60
N MET A 155 -7.61 -3.13 -5.04
CA MET A 155 -6.88 -3.91 -4.05
C MET A 155 -7.69 -4.12 -2.76
N ALA A 156 -8.33 -3.07 -2.26
CA ALA A 156 -9.19 -3.13 -1.07
C ALA A 156 -10.40 -4.03 -1.28
N VAL A 157 -11.05 -3.93 -2.45
CA VAL A 157 -12.16 -4.78 -2.88
C VAL A 157 -11.75 -6.25 -2.95
N ASN A 158 -10.63 -6.55 -3.62
CA ASN A 158 -10.14 -7.93 -3.76
C ASN A 158 -9.72 -8.56 -2.42
N ALA A 159 -9.27 -7.73 -1.47
CA ALA A 159 -8.88 -8.19 -0.13
C ALA A 159 -10.08 -8.35 0.83
N TRP A 160 -11.21 -7.70 0.59
CA TRP A 160 -12.27 -7.49 1.59
C TRP A 160 -12.80 -8.77 2.24
N SER A 161 -12.92 -9.85 1.44
CA SER A 161 -13.44 -11.14 1.91
C SER A 161 -12.45 -11.95 2.73
N ASP A 162 -11.15 -11.62 2.69
CA ASP A 162 -10.10 -12.30 3.44
C ASP A 162 -9.44 -11.37 4.45
N ARG A 163 -9.81 -11.56 5.73
CA ARG A 163 -9.27 -10.78 6.85
C ARG A 163 -7.75 -10.84 6.95
N ARG A 164 -7.12 -11.93 6.53
CA ARG A 164 -5.65 -12.06 6.55
C ARG A 164 -5.01 -11.08 5.59
N ILE A 165 -5.57 -10.94 4.39
CA ILE A 165 -5.09 -9.97 3.39
C ILE A 165 -5.36 -8.55 3.89
N VAL A 166 -6.56 -8.27 4.43
CA VAL A 166 -6.88 -6.96 5.03
C VAL A 166 -5.85 -6.57 6.10
N TYR A 167 -5.53 -7.47 7.04
CA TYR A 167 -4.52 -7.20 8.06
C TYR A 167 -3.10 -7.08 7.49
N ALA A 168 -2.74 -7.89 6.49
CA ALA A 168 -1.45 -7.78 5.82
C ALA A 168 -1.26 -6.39 5.19
N ILE A 169 -2.30 -5.85 4.53
CA ILE A 169 -2.30 -4.51 3.93
C ILE A 169 -2.07 -3.44 5.00
N HIS A 170 -2.80 -3.49 6.11
CA HIS A 170 -2.62 -2.53 7.21
C HIS A 170 -1.25 -2.62 7.86
N LYS A 171 -0.72 -3.84 8.11
CA LYS A 171 0.61 -4.03 8.67
C LYS A 171 1.69 -3.46 7.76
N LEU A 172 1.62 -3.73 6.45
CA LEU A 172 2.59 -3.20 5.50
C LEU A 172 2.47 -1.69 5.35
N SER A 173 1.26 -1.12 5.27
CA SER A 173 1.06 0.33 5.29
C SER A 173 1.71 0.95 6.52
N LYS A 174 1.55 0.32 7.71
CA LYS A 174 2.15 0.83 8.93
C LYS A 174 3.68 0.70 8.95
N SER A 175 4.23 -0.32 8.30
CA SER A 175 5.67 -0.43 8.08
C SER A 175 6.20 0.76 7.29
N TYR A 176 5.56 1.10 6.16
CA TYR A 176 5.92 2.27 5.35
C TYR A 176 5.83 3.58 6.14
N GLU A 177 4.75 3.79 6.90
CA GLU A 177 4.61 4.96 7.78
C GLU A 177 5.69 5.05 8.86
N THR A 178 6.26 3.91 9.26
CA THR A 178 7.31 3.85 10.29
C THR A 178 8.66 4.24 9.72
N GLU A 179 9.03 3.65 8.58
CA GLU A 179 10.26 3.98 7.86
C GLU A 179 10.11 3.58 6.40
N ALA A 180 10.50 4.47 5.48
CA ALA A 180 10.50 4.19 4.06
C ALA A 180 11.55 5.05 3.36
N ILE A 181 12.12 4.51 2.29
CA ILE A 181 12.87 5.28 1.30
C ILE A 181 12.05 5.40 0.03
N THR A 182 12.23 6.49 -0.70
CA THR A 182 11.52 6.67 -1.96
C THR A 182 11.92 5.58 -2.95
N PRO A 183 11.01 5.11 -3.82
CA PRO A 183 11.37 4.20 -4.91
C PRO A 183 12.51 4.74 -5.79
N TRP A 184 12.63 6.07 -5.89
CA TRP A 184 13.75 6.72 -6.57
C TRP A 184 15.09 6.50 -5.87
N SER A 185 15.13 6.61 -4.55
CA SER A 185 16.33 6.34 -3.74
C SER A 185 16.82 4.90 -3.88
N ALA A 186 15.90 3.96 -4.07
CA ALA A 186 16.21 2.55 -4.32
C ALA A 186 16.38 2.22 -5.82
N HIS A 187 16.21 3.19 -6.72
CA HIS A 187 16.27 2.93 -8.16
C HIS A 187 17.66 2.37 -8.53
N PRO A 188 17.75 1.27 -9.28
CA PRO A 188 19.03 0.63 -9.55
C PRO A 188 20.02 1.51 -10.32
N ARG A 189 19.53 2.30 -11.28
CA ARG A 189 20.35 3.20 -12.10
C ARG A 189 20.54 4.63 -11.57
N TYR A 190 19.61 5.11 -10.75
CA TYR A 190 19.49 6.54 -10.42
C TYR A 190 19.46 6.81 -8.92
N GLY A 191 19.28 5.76 -8.11
CA GLY A 191 19.33 5.86 -6.66
C GLY A 191 20.76 6.17 -6.23
N GLN A 192 20.93 7.20 -5.42
CA GLN A 192 22.23 7.50 -4.83
C GLN A 192 22.50 6.50 -3.70
N ILE A 193 23.78 6.22 -3.46
CA ILE A 193 24.23 5.48 -2.27
C ILE A 193 24.31 6.51 -1.15
N PHE A 194 23.48 6.32 -0.12
CA PHE A 194 23.45 7.21 1.04
C PHE A 194 24.10 6.51 2.25
N GLU A 195 24.62 7.32 3.19
CA GLU A 195 24.98 6.84 4.52
C GLU A 195 23.76 6.14 5.12
N LYS A 196 23.91 4.86 5.46
CA LYS A 196 22.78 4.04 5.93
C LYS A 196 22.92 3.59 7.38
N HIS A 197 24.09 3.75 7.96
CA HIS A 197 24.32 3.49 9.37
C HIS A 197 24.05 4.75 10.16
N SER A 198 23.13 4.66 11.11
CA SER A 198 22.90 5.72 12.07
C SER A 198 23.56 5.37 13.40
N GLY A 199 24.17 6.36 14.05
CA GLY A 199 24.58 6.25 15.45
C GLY A 199 23.41 6.40 16.43
N GLU A 200 22.23 6.83 15.94
CA GLU A 200 21.06 7.11 16.76
C GLU A 200 20.29 5.81 17.08
N PHE A 201 20.14 5.51 18.37
CA PHE A 201 19.37 4.34 18.81
C PHE A 201 17.89 4.39 18.38
N SER A 202 17.33 5.58 18.23
CA SER A 202 15.95 5.79 17.77
C SER A 202 15.75 5.28 16.34
N ASP A 203 16.75 5.46 15.48
CA ASP A 203 16.73 4.96 14.11
C ASP A 203 16.75 3.43 14.09
N HIS A 204 17.58 2.80 14.94
CA HIS A 204 17.61 1.34 15.06
C HIS A 204 16.27 0.74 15.49
N VAL A 205 15.62 1.36 16.48
CA VAL A 205 14.28 0.95 16.94
C VAL A 205 13.27 1.10 15.80
N ARG A 206 13.31 2.20 15.06
CA ARG A 206 12.38 2.50 13.97
C ARG A 206 12.53 1.51 12.81
N SER A 207 13.74 1.23 12.33
CA SER A 207 14.00 0.22 11.30
C SER A 207 13.56 -1.17 11.76
N SER A 208 13.82 -1.52 13.04
CA SER A 208 13.40 -2.79 13.63
C SER A 208 11.87 -2.97 13.63
N ILE A 209 11.13 -1.94 14.02
CA ILE A 209 9.66 -1.94 14.01
C ILE A 209 9.14 -2.07 12.57
N ALA A 210 9.71 -1.33 11.62
CA ALA A 210 9.31 -1.38 10.21
C ALA A 210 9.52 -2.78 9.61
N ILE A 211 10.68 -3.40 9.85
CA ILE A 211 10.98 -4.78 9.41
C ILE A 211 9.99 -5.77 10.03
N ASN A 212 9.74 -5.68 11.34
CA ASN A 212 8.80 -6.55 12.04
C ASN A 212 7.39 -6.44 11.45
N LEU A 213 6.89 -5.23 11.19
CA LEU A 213 5.57 -5.00 10.60
C LEU A 213 5.47 -5.56 9.18
N ALA A 214 6.48 -5.32 8.33
CA ALA A 214 6.49 -5.83 6.95
C ALA A 214 6.57 -7.36 6.92
N PHE A 215 7.42 -7.98 7.74
CA PHE A 215 7.49 -9.44 7.83
C PHE A 215 6.19 -10.04 8.40
N SER A 216 5.59 -9.41 9.40
CA SER A 216 4.31 -9.88 9.94
C SER A 216 3.14 -9.73 8.96
N ALA A 217 3.25 -8.93 7.90
CA ALA A 217 2.30 -8.97 6.79
C ALA A 217 2.44 -10.26 5.96
N ILE A 218 3.68 -10.73 5.74
CA ILE A 218 3.97 -12.02 5.09
C ILE A 218 3.43 -13.19 5.93
N GLU A 219 3.54 -13.09 7.25
CA GLU A 219 3.00 -14.08 8.19
C GLU A 219 1.46 -14.15 8.17
N GLU A 220 0.76 -13.01 8.07
CA GLU A 220 -0.72 -13.02 7.99
C GLU A 220 -1.20 -13.80 6.76
N MET A 221 -0.52 -13.65 5.63
CA MET A 221 -0.80 -14.40 4.40
C MET A 221 -0.39 -15.87 4.48
N ASN A 222 0.21 -16.30 5.60
CA ASN A 222 0.79 -17.62 5.80
C ASN A 222 1.79 -17.97 4.69
N LEU A 223 2.69 -17.05 4.35
CA LEU A 223 3.73 -17.21 3.33
C LEU A 223 5.15 -17.21 3.90
N GLN A 224 5.32 -17.18 5.22
CA GLN A 224 6.62 -17.34 5.88
C GLN A 224 7.19 -18.76 5.67
N VAL A 225 8.52 -18.90 5.73
CA VAL A 225 9.16 -20.23 5.66
C VAL A 225 8.95 -20.98 6.98
N ASN A 226 8.20 -22.09 6.92
CA ASN A 226 7.92 -22.94 8.08
C ASN A 226 9.05 -23.98 8.25
N SER A 227 9.93 -23.76 9.21
CA SER A 227 11.02 -24.68 9.56
C SER A 227 11.10 -24.88 11.07
N SER A 228 11.58 -26.06 11.50
CA SER A 228 11.82 -26.39 12.91
C SER A 228 13.19 -27.04 13.09
N ARG A 229 13.54 -27.41 14.32
CA ARG A 229 14.78 -28.17 14.58
C ARG A 229 14.74 -29.55 13.93
N GLU A 230 13.58 -30.18 13.89
CA GLU A 230 13.34 -31.50 13.29
C GLU A 230 13.19 -31.42 11.77
N LYS A 231 12.76 -30.27 11.24
CA LYS A 231 12.65 -29.96 9.81
C LYS A 231 13.42 -28.67 9.51
N PRO A 232 14.77 -28.72 9.56
CA PRO A 232 15.57 -27.53 9.37
C PRO A 232 15.41 -27.01 7.94
N ARG A 233 15.57 -25.68 7.78
CA ARG A 233 15.53 -25.02 6.47
C ARG A 233 16.63 -25.52 5.54
N TRP A 234 17.81 -25.72 6.11
CA TRP A 234 19.04 -26.08 5.42
C TRP A 234 19.51 -27.47 5.85
N LEU A 235 20.04 -28.25 4.92
CA LEU A 235 20.57 -29.58 5.18
C LEU A 235 22.08 -29.58 5.50
N ASP A 236 22.78 -28.52 5.11
CA ASP A 236 24.23 -28.42 5.22
C ASP A 236 24.68 -26.95 5.38
N ASP A 237 25.98 -26.77 5.63
CA ASP A 237 26.63 -25.45 5.74
C ASP A 237 26.77 -24.72 4.39
N LYS A 238 26.37 -25.37 3.29
CA LYS A 238 26.28 -24.75 1.96
C LYS A 238 24.88 -24.21 1.66
N TYR A 239 23.99 -24.25 2.65
CA TYR A 239 22.61 -23.78 2.53
C TYR A 239 21.85 -24.47 1.40
N THR A 240 22.04 -25.79 1.28
CA THR A 240 21.17 -26.64 0.45
C THR A 240 19.79 -26.71 1.09
N TRP A 241 18.75 -26.29 0.36
CA TRP A 241 17.37 -26.34 0.83
C TRP A 241 16.97 -27.74 1.27
N ASN A 242 16.31 -27.84 2.42
CA ASN A 242 15.56 -29.03 2.76
C ASN A 242 14.37 -29.17 1.78
N PRO A 243 14.29 -30.24 0.99
CA PRO A 243 13.28 -30.37 -0.06
C PRO A 243 11.86 -30.40 0.49
N ILE A 244 11.66 -30.86 1.73
CA ILE A 244 10.34 -30.87 2.38
C ILE A 244 9.88 -29.44 2.67
N VAL A 245 10.79 -28.61 3.23
CA VAL A 245 10.50 -27.21 3.57
C VAL A 245 10.32 -26.38 2.30
N LEU A 246 11.19 -26.58 1.31
CA LEU A 246 11.09 -25.87 0.03
C LEU A 246 9.79 -26.21 -0.70
N LYS A 247 9.41 -27.49 -0.74
CA LYS A 247 8.15 -27.92 -1.36
C LYS A 247 6.93 -27.30 -0.66
N ASP A 248 6.95 -27.20 0.68
CA ASP A 248 5.87 -26.56 1.45
C ASP A 248 5.67 -25.09 1.05
N ILE A 249 6.74 -24.29 1.04
CA ILE A 249 6.62 -22.86 0.68
C ILE A 249 6.23 -22.67 -0.78
N LYS A 250 6.80 -23.45 -1.71
CA LYS A 250 6.42 -23.39 -3.14
C LYS A 250 4.94 -23.71 -3.33
N SER A 251 4.45 -24.78 -2.70
CA SER A 251 3.04 -25.16 -2.79
C SER A 251 2.10 -24.10 -2.22
N ARG A 252 2.47 -23.43 -1.11
CA ARG A 252 1.68 -22.33 -0.55
C ARG A 252 1.64 -21.11 -1.46
N LEU A 253 2.76 -20.76 -2.11
CA LEU A 253 2.82 -19.68 -3.11
C LEU A 253 1.93 -20.01 -4.32
N GLU A 254 2.04 -21.21 -4.87
CA GLU A 254 1.24 -21.66 -6.01
C GLU A 254 -0.27 -21.67 -5.69
N LYS A 255 -0.64 -22.09 -4.47
CA LYS A 255 -2.03 -22.10 -4.01
C LYS A 255 -2.67 -20.71 -4.02
N VAL A 256 -1.88 -19.66 -3.81
CA VAL A 256 -2.34 -18.26 -3.86
C VAL A 256 -2.05 -17.61 -5.22
N GLY A 257 -1.73 -18.40 -6.25
CA GLY A 257 -1.55 -17.93 -7.63
C GLY A 257 -0.18 -17.29 -7.91
N ILE A 258 0.81 -17.45 -7.03
CA ILE A 258 2.14 -16.88 -7.20
C ILE A 258 3.10 -17.94 -7.72
N ASN A 259 3.78 -17.66 -8.83
CA ASN A 259 4.86 -18.51 -9.35
C ASN A 259 6.09 -18.42 -8.41
N PRO A 260 6.51 -19.52 -7.75
CA PRO A 260 7.62 -19.51 -6.80
C PRO A 260 9.00 -19.27 -7.44
N GLU A 261 9.11 -19.45 -8.77
CA GLU A 261 10.35 -19.20 -9.51
C GLU A 261 10.55 -17.73 -9.87
N ARG A 262 9.57 -16.86 -9.58
CA ARG A 262 9.77 -15.42 -9.73
C ARG A 262 10.90 -14.95 -8.82
N THR A 263 11.62 -13.96 -9.31
CA THR A 263 12.68 -13.30 -8.56
C THR A 263 12.23 -11.91 -8.10
N VAL A 264 12.90 -11.42 -7.06
CA VAL A 264 12.80 -10.04 -6.58
C VAL A 264 14.20 -9.48 -6.45
N ASP A 265 14.35 -8.20 -6.80
CA ASP A 265 15.58 -7.47 -6.58
C ASP A 265 15.76 -7.23 -5.08
N TRP A 266 16.91 -7.66 -4.57
CA TRP A 266 17.34 -7.44 -3.21
C TRP A 266 18.45 -6.41 -3.21
N VAL A 267 18.18 -5.24 -2.65
CA VAL A 267 19.10 -4.11 -2.64
C VAL A 267 20.24 -4.36 -1.66
N VAL A 268 21.48 -4.32 -2.15
CA VAL A 268 22.70 -4.44 -1.35
C VAL A 268 23.67 -3.35 -1.80
N ARG A 269 23.63 -2.21 -1.12
CA ARG A 269 24.46 -1.04 -1.44
C ARG A 269 25.21 -0.56 -0.20
N GLY A 270 26.40 -0.01 -0.40
CA GLY A 270 27.31 0.43 0.66
C GLY A 270 28.63 -0.33 0.69
N ASP A 271 29.37 -0.20 1.80
CA ASP A 271 30.72 -0.76 1.97
C ASP A 271 30.68 -2.29 2.08
N GLU A 272 31.81 -3.02 2.15
CA GLU A 272 31.78 -4.49 2.33
C GLU A 272 31.36 -4.91 3.75
N THR A 273 31.36 -3.99 4.70
CA THR A 273 30.94 -4.20 6.09
C THR A 273 29.42 -4.24 6.24
N GLU A 274 28.71 -4.76 5.24
CA GLU A 274 27.25 -4.79 5.23
C GLU A 274 26.68 -6.12 5.66
N LEU A 275 25.44 -6.08 6.15
CA LEU A 275 24.79 -7.27 6.69
C LEU A 275 24.70 -8.33 5.59
N THR A 276 25.49 -9.39 5.74
CA THR A 276 25.48 -10.52 4.81
C THR A 276 24.32 -11.41 5.15
N ILE A 277 23.29 -11.39 4.31
CA ILE A 277 22.16 -12.30 4.46
C ILE A 277 22.61 -13.67 3.98
N GLN A 278 22.47 -14.65 4.86
CA GLN A 278 22.74 -16.03 4.51
C GLN A 278 21.48 -16.71 3.97
N PRO A 279 21.59 -17.53 2.92
CA PRO A 279 22.78 -17.76 2.11
C PRO A 279 23.14 -16.59 1.21
N ALA A 280 24.43 -16.32 1.07
CA ALA A 280 24.92 -15.54 -0.07
C ALA A 280 24.56 -16.29 -1.36
N ARG A 281 23.97 -15.58 -2.33
CA ARG A 281 23.69 -16.09 -3.67
C ARG A 281 24.47 -15.27 -4.67
N ASP A 282 25.25 -15.95 -5.52
CA ASP A 282 26.08 -15.31 -6.54
C ASP A 282 25.29 -14.99 -7.82
N ARG A 283 24.10 -14.40 -7.65
CA ARG A 283 23.26 -13.91 -8.75
C ARG A 283 23.07 -12.41 -8.60
N PHE A 284 24.06 -11.67 -9.08
CA PHE A 284 23.94 -10.21 -9.17
C PHE A 284 22.77 -9.87 -10.09
N SER A 285 22.01 -8.83 -9.72
CA SER A 285 21.04 -8.26 -10.62
C SER A 285 21.74 -7.59 -11.80
N ASP A 286 21.01 -7.38 -12.90
CA ASP A 286 21.51 -6.67 -14.09
C ASP A 286 21.99 -5.24 -13.79
N TYR A 287 21.72 -4.74 -12.58
CA TYR A 287 22.04 -3.39 -12.14
C TYR A 287 23.21 -3.33 -11.15
N GLY A 288 23.78 -4.47 -10.76
CA GLY A 288 24.94 -4.52 -9.89
C GLY A 288 26.23 -4.12 -10.63
N ASP A 289 27.03 -3.24 -10.02
CA ASP A 289 28.41 -2.99 -10.45
C ASP A 289 29.41 -3.96 -9.77
N GLY A 290 28.92 -4.80 -8.85
CA GLY A 290 29.71 -5.78 -8.12
C GLY A 290 30.66 -5.18 -7.07
N GLN A 291 30.65 -3.85 -6.89
CA GLN A 291 31.54 -3.14 -5.98
C GLN A 291 30.73 -2.38 -4.92
N LYS A 292 29.99 -1.36 -5.33
CA LYS A 292 29.21 -0.47 -4.45
C LYS A 292 27.71 -0.72 -4.54
N VAL A 293 27.26 -1.21 -5.69
CA VAL A 293 25.91 -1.73 -5.93
C VAL A 293 26.05 -3.22 -6.18
N ARG A 294 25.72 -4.02 -5.17
CA ARG A 294 25.82 -5.48 -5.17
C ARG A 294 24.45 -6.12 -5.09
N ASP A 295 23.44 -5.43 -5.63
CA ASP A 295 22.05 -5.89 -5.66
C ASP A 295 21.98 -7.33 -6.22
N ILE A 296 21.14 -8.16 -5.61
CA ILE A 296 21.05 -9.61 -5.86
C ILE A 296 19.64 -9.95 -6.31
N GLU A 297 19.49 -10.90 -7.22
CA GLU A 297 18.19 -11.49 -7.51
C GLU A 297 17.93 -12.71 -6.63
N PHE A 298 16.90 -12.64 -5.79
CA PHE A 298 16.45 -13.79 -5.01
C PHE A 298 15.21 -14.44 -5.62
N PRO A 299 15.20 -15.77 -5.81
CA PRO A 299 13.96 -16.52 -5.90
C PRO A 299 13.07 -16.25 -4.68
N LEU A 300 11.75 -16.24 -4.84
CA LEU A 300 10.83 -15.91 -3.74
C LEU A 300 11.07 -16.68 -2.42
N PRO A 301 11.31 -18.01 -2.42
CA PRO A 301 11.63 -18.71 -1.17
C PRO A 301 12.87 -18.18 -0.45
N ASP A 302 13.91 -17.79 -1.20
CA ASP A 302 15.14 -17.21 -0.66
C ASP A 302 14.87 -15.78 -0.14
N ALA A 303 14.10 -14.97 -0.87
CA ALA A 303 13.75 -13.61 -0.45
C ALA A 303 12.90 -13.60 0.84
N ILE A 304 11.90 -14.48 0.93
CA ILE A 304 11.07 -14.64 2.13
C ILE A 304 11.93 -15.12 3.31
N HIS A 305 12.89 -16.01 3.03
CA HIS A 305 13.86 -16.41 4.05
C HIS A 305 14.72 -15.22 4.50
N ALA A 306 15.24 -14.42 3.58
CA ALA A 306 16.03 -13.23 3.90
C ALA A 306 15.25 -12.29 4.82
N CYS A 307 13.97 -12.07 4.56
CA CYS A 307 13.09 -11.32 5.45
C CYS A 307 12.98 -11.96 6.85
N SER A 308 12.80 -13.29 6.92
CA SER A 308 12.77 -14.02 8.19
C SER A 308 14.10 -13.94 8.94
N TYR A 309 15.23 -13.92 8.23
CA TYR A 309 16.56 -13.78 8.82
C TYR A 309 16.71 -12.40 9.46
N LEU A 310 16.41 -11.33 8.74
CA LEU A 310 16.42 -9.96 9.27
C LEU A 310 15.54 -9.86 10.52
N ARG A 311 14.31 -10.38 10.45
CA ARG A 311 13.39 -10.36 11.58
C ARG A 311 13.96 -11.11 12.80
N ASN A 312 14.38 -12.36 12.61
CA ASN A 312 14.75 -13.21 13.75
C ASN A 312 16.11 -12.85 14.38
N PHE A 313 17.09 -12.46 13.57
CA PHE A 313 18.45 -12.22 14.05
C PHE A 313 18.72 -10.76 14.40
N MET A 314 17.99 -9.81 13.81
CA MET A 314 18.28 -8.38 14.00
C MET A 314 17.22 -7.63 14.80
N THR A 315 15.95 -8.08 14.78
CA THR A 315 14.83 -7.28 15.32
C THR A 315 13.99 -7.98 16.38
N ALA A 316 14.04 -9.31 16.49
CA ALA A 316 13.20 -10.09 17.41
C ALA A 316 13.79 -10.27 18.83
N HIS A 317 15.09 -10.05 19.00
CA HIS A 317 15.81 -10.19 20.28
C HIS A 317 16.39 -8.84 20.73
N ALA A 318 16.99 -8.81 21.93
CA ALA A 318 17.67 -7.62 22.42
C ALA A 318 18.72 -7.12 21.41
N PHE A 319 18.77 -5.81 21.19
CA PHE A 319 19.71 -5.22 20.26
C PHE A 319 21.15 -5.52 20.64
N GLY A 320 21.93 -5.89 19.63
CA GLY A 320 23.31 -6.33 19.77
C GLY A 320 24.26 -5.47 18.95
N LYS A 321 25.51 -5.90 18.85
CA LYS A 321 26.57 -5.17 18.14
C LYS A 321 26.29 -4.97 16.65
N GLU A 322 25.49 -5.85 16.06
CA GLU A 322 25.14 -5.78 14.64
C GLU A 322 23.96 -4.85 14.37
N THR A 323 23.21 -4.40 15.39
CA THR A 323 22.00 -3.59 15.21
C THR A 323 22.25 -2.27 14.48
N GLN A 324 23.43 -1.67 14.66
CA GLN A 324 23.84 -0.46 13.94
C GLN A 324 23.96 -0.63 12.42
N ARG A 325 23.98 -1.88 11.94
CA ARG A 325 24.02 -2.22 10.51
C ARG A 325 22.63 -2.26 9.88
N LEU A 326 21.55 -2.20 10.67
CA LEU A 326 20.21 -2.00 10.15
C LEU A 326 20.10 -0.60 9.57
N GLY A 327 19.61 -0.53 8.34
CA GLY A 327 19.33 0.73 7.69
C GLY A 327 18.14 0.67 6.75
N PRO A 328 17.94 1.75 5.99
CA PRO A 328 16.81 1.91 5.08
C PRO A 328 16.70 0.81 4.02
N TYR A 329 17.82 0.22 3.57
CA TYR A 329 17.78 -0.83 2.54
C TYR A 329 17.23 -2.16 3.10
N GLU A 330 17.59 -2.54 4.33
CA GLU A 330 17.03 -3.74 4.95
C GLU A 330 15.51 -3.60 5.16
N VAL A 331 15.05 -2.41 5.57
CA VAL A 331 13.61 -2.10 5.66
C VAL A 331 12.94 -2.21 4.28
N TYR A 332 13.50 -1.52 3.28
CA TYR A 332 12.97 -1.51 1.91
C TYR A 332 12.86 -2.92 1.32
N ASN A 333 13.88 -3.75 1.49
CA ASN A 333 13.88 -5.11 0.95
C ASN A 333 12.72 -5.94 1.52
N VAL A 334 12.49 -5.90 2.83
CA VAL A 334 11.37 -6.64 3.46
C VAL A 334 10.03 -6.07 3.00
N GLN A 335 9.91 -4.74 2.93
CA GLN A 335 8.70 -4.06 2.44
C GLN A 335 8.37 -4.42 0.99
N GLN A 336 9.38 -4.50 0.11
CA GLN A 336 9.19 -4.82 -1.29
C GLN A 336 8.79 -6.27 -1.51
N VAL A 337 9.36 -7.22 -0.75
CA VAL A 337 8.91 -8.62 -0.78
C VAL A 337 7.44 -8.71 -0.34
N ALA A 338 7.09 -8.09 0.79
CA ALA A 338 5.71 -8.08 1.27
C ALA A 338 4.75 -7.42 0.27
N ARG A 339 5.14 -6.28 -0.31
CA ARG A 339 4.38 -5.55 -1.34
C ARG A 339 4.15 -6.40 -2.58
N PHE A 340 5.20 -7.05 -3.09
CA PHE A 340 5.11 -7.95 -4.24
C PHE A 340 4.09 -9.07 -3.99
N LEU A 341 4.16 -9.71 -2.82
CA LEU A 341 3.26 -10.81 -2.47
C LEU A 341 1.81 -10.33 -2.38
N ILE A 342 1.54 -9.24 -1.64
CA ILE A 342 0.18 -8.68 -1.48
C ILE A 342 -0.40 -8.27 -2.84
N LEU A 343 0.35 -7.52 -3.65
CA LEU A 343 -0.12 -7.10 -4.97
C LEU A 343 -0.36 -8.30 -5.90
N SER A 344 0.46 -9.34 -5.81
CA SER A 344 0.28 -10.55 -6.60
C SER A 344 -0.98 -11.32 -6.20
N ILE A 345 -1.24 -11.50 -4.89
CA ILE A 345 -2.47 -12.14 -4.40
C ILE A 345 -3.71 -11.36 -4.84
N CYS A 346 -3.67 -10.03 -4.79
CA CYS A 346 -4.77 -9.19 -5.25
C CYS A 346 -4.88 -9.10 -6.78
N GLY A 347 -3.95 -9.69 -7.55
CA GLY A 347 -3.95 -9.64 -9.02
C GLY A 347 -3.59 -8.27 -9.61
N LEU A 348 -2.86 -7.44 -8.85
CA LEU A 348 -2.60 -6.02 -9.18
C LEU A 348 -1.12 -5.68 -9.31
N PHE A 349 -0.23 -6.69 -9.32
CA PHE A 349 1.18 -6.46 -9.59
C PHE A 349 1.38 -5.94 -11.02
N ASN A 350 2.02 -4.77 -11.16
CA ASN A 350 2.19 -4.02 -12.42
C ASN A 350 0.88 -3.62 -13.12
N VAL A 351 -0.20 -3.43 -12.36
CA VAL A 351 -1.48 -2.93 -12.88
C VAL A 351 -1.60 -1.44 -12.59
N TRP A 352 -1.94 -0.67 -13.63
CA TRP A 352 -2.18 0.77 -13.56
C TRP A 352 -3.67 1.05 -13.69
N THR A 353 -4.10 2.24 -13.25
CA THR A 353 -5.50 2.69 -13.37
C THR A 353 -6.03 2.54 -14.80
N ARG A 354 -5.22 2.85 -15.82
CA ARG A 354 -5.59 2.69 -17.23
C ARG A 354 -5.92 1.23 -17.60
N ASN A 355 -5.18 0.26 -17.07
CA ASN A 355 -5.44 -1.15 -17.35
C ASN A 355 -6.81 -1.57 -16.81
N LEU A 356 -7.18 -1.09 -15.61
CA LEU A 356 -8.49 -1.35 -15.02
C LEU A 356 -9.62 -0.72 -15.86
N SER A 357 -9.43 0.51 -16.32
CA SER A 357 -10.40 1.18 -17.21
C SER A 357 -10.60 0.42 -18.53
N GLU A 358 -9.51 -0.07 -19.14
CA GLU A 358 -9.56 -0.86 -20.38
C GLU A 358 -10.29 -2.20 -20.16
N GLN A 359 -10.06 -2.87 -19.04
CA GLN A 359 -10.76 -4.11 -18.69
C GLN A 359 -12.26 -3.90 -18.51
N MET A 360 -12.67 -2.85 -17.79
CA MET A 360 -14.08 -2.51 -17.61
C MET A 360 -14.77 -2.19 -18.95
N ALA A 361 -14.11 -1.40 -19.81
CA ALA A 361 -14.66 -1.07 -21.12
C ALA A 361 -14.86 -2.32 -22.01
N LEU A 362 -13.97 -3.32 -21.90
CA LEU A 362 -14.12 -4.59 -22.60
C LEU A 362 -15.27 -5.45 -22.04
N GLN A 363 -15.51 -5.43 -20.73
CA GLN A 363 -16.63 -6.14 -20.10
C GLN A 363 -17.97 -5.56 -20.56
N LEU A 364 -18.13 -4.23 -20.50
CA LEU A 364 -19.36 -3.56 -20.94
C LEU A 364 -19.72 -3.88 -22.40
N ARG A 365 -18.72 -3.90 -23.30
CA ARG A 365 -18.95 -4.28 -24.71
C ARG A 365 -19.38 -5.73 -24.90
N ARG A 366 -18.96 -6.64 -24.00
CA ARG A 366 -19.37 -8.05 -24.05
C ARG A 366 -20.79 -8.24 -23.54
N ASP A 367 -21.21 -7.46 -22.56
CA ASP A 367 -22.56 -7.55 -21.99
C ASP A 367 -23.63 -6.92 -22.91
N GLU A 368 -23.20 -6.09 -23.88
CA GLU A 368 -24.05 -5.50 -24.92
C GLU A 368 -24.23 -6.39 -26.18
N CYS A 369 -23.46 -7.48 -26.31
CA CYS A 369 -23.53 -8.43 -27.43
C CYS A 369 -24.18 -9.75 -27.01
#